data_AF-A0A3M1E9C1-F1
#
_entry.id   AF-A0A3M1E9C1-F1
#
_cell.length_a   1.000
_cell.length_b   1.000
_cell.length_c   1.000
_cell.angle_alpha   90.00
_cell.angle_beta   90.00
_cell.angle_gamma   90.00
#
_symmetry.space_group_name_H-M   'P 1'
#
loop_
_entity.id
_entity.type
_entity.pdbx_description
1 polymer ?
#
loop_
_entity_poly.entity_id
_entity_poly.type
_entity_poly.pdbx_seq_one_letter_code
_entity_poly.pdbx_strand_id
1 'polypeptide(L)' 'MIVDDHEVVRFGLKNLLMRQPGWDVVAEAGSVADAIQQAEEHRPDVVV' A
#
# COMPACT_ATOMS: atom_id res chain seq x y z
N MET A 1 3.09 -2.31 0.50
CA MET A 1 1.91 -1.69 1.13
C MET A 1 1.96 -0.20 0.90
N ILE A 2 0.83 0.45 0.64
CA ILE A 2 0.74 1.90 0.40
C ILE A 2 -0.01 2.56 1.56
N VAL A 3 0.53 3.63 2.13
CA VAL A 3 -0.05 4.39 3.25
C VAL A 3 -0.08 5.87 2.88
N ASP A 4 -1.29 6.42 2.69
CA ASP A 4 -1.48 7.83 2.40
C ASP A 4 -2.90 8.21 2.84
N ASP A 5 -3.13 9.42 3.36
CA ASP A 5 -4.45 9.88 3.79
C ASP A 5 -5.38 10.26 2.62
N HIS A 6 -4.85 10.33 1.39
CA HIS A 6 -5.59 10.67 0.18
C HIS A 6 -5.79 9.46 -0.75
N GLU A 7 -7.05 9.08 -0.98
CA GLU A 7 -7.40 7.94 -1.84
C GLU A 7 -6.89 8.08 -3.28
N VAL A 8 -6.92 9.29 -3.84
CA VAL A 8 -6.47 9.57 -5.22
C VAL A 8 -4.98 9.25 -5.39
N VAL A 9 -4.16 9.54 -4.38
CA VAL A 9 -2.72 9.27 -4.41
C VAL A 9 -2.46 7.77 -4.38
N ARG A 10 -3.13 7.04 -3.48
CA ARG A 10 -3.01 5.57 -3.39
C ARG A 10 -3.41 4.88 -4.69
N PHE A 11 -4.53 5.29 -5.29
CA PHE A 11 -4.97 4.77 -6.57
C PHE A 11 -3.92 4.99 -7.67
N GLY A 12 -3.36 6.21 -7.76
CA GLY A 12 -2.30 6.53 -8.72
C GLY A 12 -1.05 5.68 -8.53
N LEU A 13 -0.57 5.56 -7.29
CA LEU A 13 0.62 4.78 -6.96
C LEU A 13 0.42 3.29 -7.21
N LYS A 14 -0.73 2.72 -6.84
CA LYS A 14 -1.08 1.32 -7.10
C LYS A 14 -1.04 1.00 -8.59
N ASN A 15 -1.68 1.84 -9.42
CA ASN A 15 -1.69 1.65 -10.88
C ASN A 15 -0.30 1.76 -11.50
N LEU A 16 0.59 2.58 -10.92
CA LEU A 16 1.97 2.69 -11.36
C LEU A 16 2.77 1.42 -11.00
N LEU A 17 2.65 0.96 -9.75
CA LEU A 17 3.40 -0.19 -9.23
C LEU A 17 2.95 -1.51 -9.85
N MET A 18 1.65 -1.70 -10.09
CA MET A 18 1.11 -2.90 -10.74
C MET A 18 1.57 -3.09 -12.19
N ARG A 19 2.19 -2.08 -12.81
CA ARG A 19 2.84 -2.22 -14.13
C ARG A 19 4.25 -2.79 -14.06
N GLN A 20 4.85 -2.85 -12.87
CA GLN A 20 6.20 -3.38 -12.67
C GLN A 20 6.13 -4.90 -12.47
N PRO A 21 6.80 -5.70 -13.32
CA PRO A 21 6.85 -7.15 -13.12
C PRO A 21 7.48 -7.51 -11.77
N GLY A 22 6.86 -8.45 -11.06
CA GLY A 22 7.32 -8.93 -9.76
C GLY A 22 6.93 -8.04 -8.57
N TRP A 23 6.19 -6.96 -8.80
CA TRP A 23 5.61 -6.15 -7.74
C TRP A 23 4.14 -6.49 -7.54
N ASP A 24 3.72 -6.52 -6.28
CA ASP A 24 2.31 -6.61 -5.90
C ASP A 24 1.99 -5.63 -4.77
N VAL A 25 0.81 -5.05 -4.81
CA VAL A 25 0.31 -4.16 -3.76
C VAL A 25 -0.59 -4.97 -2.84
N VAL A 26 0.02 -5.57 -1.82
CA VAL A 26 -0.65 -6.51 -0.90
C VAL A 26 -1.64 -5.84 0.07
N ALA A 27 -1.52 -4.54 0.33
CA ALA A 27 -2.41 -3.78 1.21
C ALA A 27 -2.31 -2.27 0.96
N GLU A 28 -3.36 -1.56 1.34
CA GLU A 28 -3.48 -0.09 1.34
C GLU A 28 -4.03 0.37 2.70
N ALA A 29 -3.60 1.53 3.17
CA ALA A 29 -4.12 2.13 4.40
C ALA A 29 -4.27 3.64 4.30
N GLY A 30 -5.31 4.18 4.95
CA GLY A 30 -5.61 5.62 5.01
C GLY A 30 -5.20 6.31 6.31
N SER A 31 -4.74 5.54 7.30
CA SER A 31 -4.37 6.05 8.62
C SER A 31 -3.25 5.22 9.23
N VAL A 32 -2.59 5.75 10.25
CA VAL A 32 -1.52 5.04 10.97
C VAL A 32 -2.04 3.76 11.64
N ALA A 33 -3.22 3.81 12.27
CA ALA A 33 -3.78 2.65 12.96
C ALA A 33 -4.07 1.50 11.99
N ASP A 34 -4.70 1.81 10.86
CA ASP A 34 -4.96 0.86 9.79
C ASP A 34 -3.65 0.33 9.18
N ALA A 35 -2.67 1.20 8.92
CA ALA A 35 -1.37 0.79 8.39
C ALA A 35 -0.63 -0.23 9.29
N ILE A 36 -0.67 -0.03 10.61
CA ILE A 36 -0.07 -0.98 11.56
C ILE A 36 -0.77 -2.34 11.47
N GLN A 37 -2.11 -2.35 11.49
CA GLN A 37 -2.89 -3.58 11.37
C GLN A 37 -2.60 -4.30 10.04
N GLN A 38 -2.62 -3.58 8.92
CA GLN A 38 -2.35 -4.12 7.59
C GLN A 38 -0.92 -4.66 7.47
N ALA A 39 0.07 -4.01 8.08
CA ALA A 39 1.45 -4.46 8.07
C ALA A 39 1.64 -5.78 8.83
N GLU A 40 0.99 -5.93 9.99
CA GLU A 40 1.04 -7.17 10.78
C GLU A 40 0.38 -8.35 10.05
N GLU A 41 -0.75 -8.10 9.40
CA GLU A 41 -1.53 -9.10 8.68
C GLU A 41 -0.84 -9.54 7.38
N HIS A 42 -0.41 -8.59 6.55
CA HIS A 42 0.07 -8.86 5.18
C HIS A 42 1.60 -8.98 5.08
N ARG A 43 2.34 -8.57 6.12
CA ARG A 43 3.81 -8.62 6.19
C ARG A 43 4.50 -8.13 4.91
N PRO A 44 4.25 -6.88 4.48
CA PRO A 44 4.80 -6.34 3.24
C PRO A 44 6.33 -6.22 3.31
N ASP A 45 7.01 -6.49 2.19
CA ASP A 45 8.46 -6.27 2.08
C ASP A 45 8.83 -4.78 2.11
N VAL A 46 7.93 -3.92 1.60
CA VAL A 46 8.11 -2.48 1.52
C VAL A 46 6.80 -1.77 1.89
N VAL A 47 6.93 -0.71 2.68
CA VAL A 47 5.86 0.22 3.04
C VAL A 47 6.26 1.61 2.53
N VAL A 48 5.34 2.26 1.81
CA VAL A 48 5.51 3.61 1.26
C VAL A 48 4.30 4.45 1.57
#